data_AF-A0A317X0W8-F1
#
_entry.id   AF-A0A317X0W8-F1
#
_cell.length_a   1.000
_cell.length_b   1.000
_cell.length_c   1.000
_cell.angle_alpha   90.00
_cell.angle_beta   90.00
_cell.angle_gamma   90.00
#
_symmetry.space_group_name_H-M   'P 1'
#
loop_
_entity.id
_entity.type
_entity.pdbx_description
1 polymer ?
#
loop_
_entity_poly.entity_id
_entity_poly.type
_entity_poly.pdbx_seq_one_letter_code
_entity_poly.pdbx_strand_id
1 'polypeptide(L)'
;MPPKATHPATLPEARGVKYDESDMALFHAKLSYHSTIDDRLATKDPNLMSISEHQARILKRWEMLKQVEKEMSEKGKLLSPAEKNQLAQYEWRYRRLEEVATTSTR
;
A
#
# COMPACT_ATOMS: atom_id res chain seq x y z
N MET A 1 -39.58 28.71 -36.63
CA MET A 1 -38.49 27.72 -36.49
C MET A 1 -38.10 27.68 -35.02
N PRO A 2 -38.30 26.56 -34.27
CA PRO A 2 -37.89 26.50 -32.88
C PRO A 2 -36.37 26.24 -32.78
N PRO A 3 -35.69 26.72 -31.73
CA PRO A 3 -34.24 26.59 -31.61
C PRO A 3 -33.84 25.14 -31.27
N LYS A 4 -32.73 24.70 -31.86
CA LYS A 4 -32.12 23.37 -31.67
C LYS A 4 -31.80 23.14 -30.18
N ALA A 5 -32.37 22.08 -29.61
CA ALA A 5 -31.99 21.59 -28.29
C ALA A 5 -30.51 21.19 -28.28
N THR A 6 -29.73 21.86 -27.44
CA THR A 6 -28.35 21.50 -27.15
C THR A 6 -28.38 20.25 -26.27
N HIS A 7 -28.08 19.08 -26.85
CA HIS A 7 -27.89 17.87 -26.07
C HIS A 7 -26.78 18.11 -25.04
N PRO A 8 -27.01 17.93 -23.74
CA PRO A 8 -25.92 17.92 -22.78
C PRO A 8 -25.05 16.72 -23.13
N ALA A 9 -23.77 16.97 -23.40
CA ALA A 9 -22.76 15.93 -23.49
C ALA A 9 -22.69 15.25 -22.12
N THR A 10 -23.45 14.17 -21.93
CA THR A 10 -23.26 13.23 -20.83
C THR A 10 -21.87 12.62 -21.01
N LEU A 11 -20.88 13.24 -20.36
CA LEU A 11 -19.62 12.59 -20.07
C LEU A 11 -19.96 11.25 -19.39
N PRO A 12 -19.36 10.12 -19.83
CA PRO A 12 -19.55 8.86 -19.13
C PRO A 12 -19.26 9.07 -17.65
N GLU A 13 -20.20 8.73 -16.77
CA GLU A 13 -19.90 8.69 -15.33
C GLU A 13 -18.62 7.88 -15.16
N ALA A 14 -17.61 8.51 -14.55
CA ALA A 14 -16.39 7.82 -14.19
C ALA A 14 -16.79 6.64 -13.31
N ARG A 15 -16.83 5.44 -13.90
CA ARG A 15 -16.95 4.19 -13.15
C ARG A 15 -15.64 4.07 -12.39
N GLY A 16 -15.57 4.75 -11.24
CA GLY A 16 -14.36 4.89 -10.45
C GLY A 16 -13.81 3.50 -10.16
N VAL A 17 -12.54 3.29 -10.52
CA VAL A 17 -11.82 2.08 -10.12
C VAL A 17 -11.78 2.11 -8.59
N LYS A 18 -12.55 1.22 -7.95
CA LYS A 18 -12.47 1.02 -6.50
C LYS A 18 -11.25 0.15 -6.24
N TYR A 19 -10.21 0.76 -5.72
CA TYR A 19 -9.04 0.03 -5.24
C TYR A 19 -9.36 -0.60 -3.88
N ASP A 20 -8.88 -1.82 -3.68
CA ASP A 20 -8.88 -2.43 -2.36
C ASP A 20 -7.96 -1.62 -1.43
N GLU A 21 -8.45 -1.30 -0.23
CA GLU A 21 -7.73 -0.45 0.73
C GLU A 21 -6.40 -1.09 1.14
N SER A 22 -6.34 -2.42 1.24
CA SER A 22 -5.11 -3.13 1.63
C SER A 22 -4.08 -3.15 0.51
N ASP A 23 -4.51 -3.18 -0.76
CA ASP A 23 -3.63 -2.99 -1.91
C ASP A 23 -3.05 -1.59 -1.96
N MET A 24 -3.89 -0.57 -1.70
CA MET A 24 -3.43 0.81 -1.61
C MET A 24 -2.44 1.01 -0.46
N ALA A 25 -2.69 0.41 0.70
CA ALA A 25 -1.79 0.49 1.84
C ALA A 25 -0.41 -0.13 1.53
N LEU A 26 -0.37 -1.30 0.88
CA LEU A 26 0.88 -1.91 0.44
C LEU A 26 1.60 -1.04 -0.60
N PHE A 27 0.86 -0.48 -1.56
CA PHE A 27 1.43 0.43 -2.56
C PHE A 27 2.08 1.65 -1.92
N HIS A 28 1.38 2.33 -1.00
CA HIS A 28 1.94 3.48 -0.28
C HIS A 28 3.17 3.11 0.55
N ALA A 29 3.15 1.96 1.21
CA ALA A 29 4.30 1.47 1.98
C ALA A 29 5.52 1.20 1.07
N LYS A 30 5.32 0.56 -0.09
CA LYS A 30 6.40 0.34 -1.08
C LYS A 30 6.93 1.67 -1.61
N LEU A 31 6.05 2.63 -1.88
CA LEU A 31 6.44 3.95 -2.37
C LEU A 31 7.31 4.68 -1.33
N SER A 32 6.86 4.74 -0.08
CA SER A 32 7.58 5.39 1.03
C SER A 32 8.95 4.76 1.28
N TYR A 33 9.03 3.43 1.22
CA TYR A 33 10.30 2.72 1.39
C TYR A 33 11.30 3.07 0.29
N HIS A 34 10.90 2.94 -0.98
CA HIS A 34 11.81 3.22 -2.09
C HIS A 34 12.18 4.70 -2.21
N SER A 35 11.31 5.62 -1.79
CA SER A 35 11.64 7.05 -1.82
C SER A 35 12.60 7.49 -0.71
N THR A 36 12.87 6.66 0.30
CA THR A 36 13.67 7.05 1.48
C THR A 36 14.86 6.14 1.76
N ILE A 37 14.92 4.94 1.16
CA ILE A 37 15.94 3.95 1.49
C ILE A 37 17.36 4.43 1.19
N ASP A 38 17.59 5.09 0.07
CA ASP A 38 18.93 5.53 -0.33
C ASP A 38 19.47 6.60 0.64
N ASP A 39 18.63 7.55 1.02
CA ASP A 39 18.97 8.56 2.02
C ASP A 39 19.26 7.92 3.38
N ARG A 40 18.44 6.97 3.82
CA ARG A 40 18.64 6.24 5.08
C ARG A 40 19.95 5.48 5.09
N LEU A 41 20.31 4.82 3.99
CA LEU A 41 21.59 4.12 3.84
C LEU A 41 22.78 5.10 3.83
N ALA A 42 22.61 6.29 3.25
CA ALA A 42 23.64 7.32 3.22
C ALA A 42 23.97 7.90 4.61
N THR A 43 22.99 7.97 5.53
CA THR A 43 23.20 8.49 6.89
C THR A 43 24.17 7.65 7.73
N LYS A 44 24.32 6.35 7.43
CA LYS A 44 25.06 5.37 8.24
C LYS A 44 24.58 5.25 9.70
N ASP A 45 23.36 5.72 10.01
CA ASP A 45 22.78 5.52 11.33
C ASP A 45 22.36 4.04 11.49
N PRO A 46 22.94 3.29 12.46
CA PRO A 46 22.60 1.89 12.67
C PRO A 46 21.11 1.66 12.99
N ASN A 47 20.43 2.63 13.62
CA ASN A 47 19.00 2.54 13.90
C ASN A 47 18.18 2.65 12.61
N LEU A 48 18.48 3.64 11.75
CA LEU A 48 17.78 3.81 10.48
C LEU A 48 18.03 2.66 9.51
N MET A 49 19.25 2.11 9.49
CA MET A 49 19.56 0.89 8.73
C MET A 49 18.74 -0.30 9.25
N SER A 50 18.71 -0.53 10.57
CA SER A 50 17.93 -1.61 11.17
C SER A 50 16.43 -1.48 10.90
N ILE A 51 15.89 -0.27 11.00
CA ILE A 51 14.48 0.01 10.67
C ILE A 51 14.20 -0.32 9.20
N SER A 52 15.06 0.14 8.30
CA SER A 52 14.92 -0.10 6.86
C SER A 52 14.93 -1.59 6.51
N GLU A 53 15.84 -2.36 7.11
CA GLU A 53 15.86 -3.82 6.94
C GLU A 53 14.57 -4.50 7.43
N HIS A 54 14.04 -4.06 8.58
CA HIS A 54 12.78 -4.59 9.09
C HIS A 54 11.61 -4.24 8.17
N GLN A 55 11.56 -3.02 7.66
CA GLN A 55 10.56 -2.59 6.68
C GLN A 55 10.62 -3.42 5.40
N ALA A 56 11.82 -3.68 4.86
CA ALA A 56 11.99 -4.56 3.69
C ALA A 56 11.44 -5.98 3.95
N ARG A 57 11.71 -6.54 5.14
CA ARG A 57 11.17 -7.85 5.54
C ARG A 57 9.64 -7.85 5.65
N ILE A 58 9.05 -6.78 6.18
CA ILE A 58 7.60 -6.64 6.27
C ILE A 58 7.00 -6.56 4.86
N LEU A 59 7.52 -5.68 3.99
CA LEU A 59 7.04 -5.51 2.62
C LEU A 59 7.07 -6.83 1.85
N LYS A 60 8.18 -7.58 1.93
CA LYS A 60 8.30 -8.89 1.27
C LYS A 60 7.21 -9.86 1.73
N ARG A 61 6.98 -9.97 3.04
CA ARG A 61 5.97 -10.89 3.59
C ARG A 61 4.55 -10.45 3.28
N TRP A 62 4.30 -9.14 3.30
CA TRP A 62 3.01 -8.56 2.96
C TRP A 62 2.69 -8.81 1.48
N GLU A 63 3.64 -8.57 0.58
CA GLU A 63 3.48 -8.85 -0.85
C GLU A 63 3.22 -10.34 -1.13
N MET A 64 3.94 -11.25 -0.47
CA MET A 64 3.66 -12.68 -0.56
C MET A 64 2.24 -13.03 -0.12
N LEU A 65 1.74 -12.44 0.97
CA LEU A 65 0.38 -12.71 1.47
C LEU A 65 -0.70 -12.13 0.53
N LYS A 66 -0.45 -10.96 -0.08
CA LYS A 66 -1.35 -10.39 -1.10
C LYS A 66 -1.36 -11.21 -2.39
N GLN A 67 -0.23 -11.81 -2.76
CA GLN A 67 -0.18 -12.77 -3.86
C GLN A 67 -1.02 -14.02 -3.56
N VAL A 68 -0.94 -14.55 -2.33
CA VAL A 68 -1.80 -15.67 -1.89
C VAL A 68 -3.28 -15.27 -1.90
N GLU A 69 -3.62 -14.06 -1.44
CA GLU A 69 -5.00 -13.54 -1.51
C GLU A 69 -5.53 -13.53 -2.93
N LYS A 70 -4.75 -13.02 -3.88
CA LYS A 70 -5.11 -13.00 -5.30
C LYS A 70 -5.36 -14.40 -5.83
N GLU A 71 -4.46 -15.34 -5.56
CA GLU A 71 -4.61 -16.74 -5.99
C GLU A 71 -5.84 -17.44 -5.37
N MET A 72 -6.17 -17.11 -4.13
CA MET A 72 -7.37 -17.62 -3.46
C MET A 72 -8.63 -17.01 -4.07
N SER A 73 -8.62 -15.70 -4.33
CA SER A 73 -9.72 -14.99 -4.99
C SER A 73 -9.98 -15.52 -6.40
N GLU A 74 -8.94 -15.81 -7.17
CA GLU A 74 -9.05 -16.45 -8.50
C GLU A 74 -9.71 -17.84 -8.42
N LYS A 75 -9.53 -18.54 -7.30
CA LYS A 75 -10.18 -19.84 -6.99
C LYS A 75 -11.57 -19.67 -6.34
N GLY A 76 -12.10 -18.45 -6.25
CA GLY A 76 -13.38 -18.13 -5.62
C GLY A 76 -13.37 -18.28 -4.08
N LYS A 77 -12.19 -18.31 -3.46
CA LYS A 77 -12.00 -18.42 -2.00
C LYS A 77 -11.57 -17.08 -1.42
N LEU A 78 -11.87 -16.87 -0.15
CA LEU A 78 -11.42 -15.70 0.61
C LEU A 78 -10.27 -16.10 1.53
N LEU A 79 -9.45 -15.13 1.92
CA LEU A 79 -8.51 -15.30 3.03
C LEU A 79 -9.23 -15.70 4.32
N SER A 80 -8.57 -16.55 5.10
CA SER A 80 -8.97 -16.83 6.47
C SER A 80 -8.91 -15.56 7.34
N PRO A 81 -9.67 -15.49 8.44
CA PRO A 81 -9.58 -14.37 9.38
C PRO A 81 -8.16 -14.15 9.93
N ALA A 82 -7.38 -15.22 10.08
CA ALA A 82 -5.99 -15.14 10.55
C ALA A 82 -5.09 -14.44 9.53
N GLU A 83 -5.24 -14.75 8.25
CA GLU A 83 -4.49 -14.09 7.16
C GLU A 83 -4.89 -12.63 7.00
N LYS A 84 -6.19 -12.30 7.11
CA LYS A 84 -6.64 -10.89 7.13
C LYS A 84 -6.03 -10.12 8.30
N ASN A 85 -6.00 -10.72 9.48
CA ASN A 85 -5.33 -10.12 10.64
C ASN A 85 -3.83 -9.96 10.42
N GLN A 86 -3.16 -10.87 9.70
CA GLN A 86 -1.75 -10.72 9.34
C GLN A 86 -1.53 -9.54 8.39
N LEU A 87 -2.40 -9.33 7.40
CA LEU A 87 -2.33 -8.15 6.52
C LEU A 87 -2.40 -6.85 7.32
N ALA A 88 -3.39 -6.72 8.21
CA ALA A 88 -3.55 -5.54 9.06
C ALA A 88 -2.32 -5.34 9.99
N GLN A 89 -1.73 -6.42 10.50
CA GLN A 89 -0.51 -6.34 11.30
C GLN A 89 0.70 -5.86 10.49
N TYR A 90 0.85 -6.29 9.23
CA TYR A 90 1.95 -5.81 8.38
C TYR A 90 1.84 -4.31 8.12
N GLU A 91 0.64 -3.83 7.80
CA GLU A 91 0.38 -2.40 7.66
C GLU A 91 0.74 -1.62 8.93
N TRP A 92 0.19 -2.04 10.07
CA TRP A 92 0.43 -1.37 11.35
C TRP A 92 1.91 -1.36 11.74
N ARG A 93 2.61 -2.49 11.61
CA ARG A 93 4.04 -2.60 11.92
C ARG A 93 4.89 -1.73 11.01
N TYR A 94 4.59 -1.71 9.70
CA TYR A 94 5.29 -0.87 8.75
C TYR A 94 5.12 0.61 9.11
N ARG A 95 3.88 1.05 9.32
CA ARG A 95 3.55 2.42 9.70
C ARG A 95 4.25 2.83 10.98
N ARG A 96 4.29 1.95 11.98
CA ARG A 96 4.97 2.24 13.25
C ARG A 96 6.48 2.42 13.08
N LEU A 97 7.11 1.61 12.25
CA LEU A 97 8.53 1.75 11.92
C LEU A 97 8.80 3.06 11.17
N GLU A 98 7.90 3.46 10.28
CA GLU A 98 8.00 4.71 9.53
C GLU A 98 7.85 5.95 10.44
N GLU A 99 6.92 5.90 11.40
CA GLU A 99 6.80 6.93 12.44
C GLU A 99 8.07 7.08 13.27
N VAL A 100 8.71 5.96 13.65
CA VAL A 100 9.96 5.99 14.41
C VAL A 100 11.10 6.57 13.56
N ALA A 101 11.23 6.16 12.31
CA ALA A 101 12.26 6.67 11.40
C ALA A 101 12.13 8.19 11.17
N THR A 102 10.90 8.67 10.97
CA THR A 102 10.63 10.09 10.72
C THR A 102 10.68 10.96 11.98
N THR A 103 10.35 10.41 13.15
CA THR A 103 10.47 11.13 14.44
C THR A 103 11.93 11.36 14.81
N SER A 104 12.83 10.40 14.59
CA SER A 104 14.27 10.58 14.85
C SER A 104 14.94 11.62 13.93
N THR A 105 14.27 12.05 12.87
CA THR A 105 14.81 12.99 11.87
C THR A 105 14.32 14.43 12.08
N ARG A 106 13.38 14.68 13.02
CA ARG A 106 12.89 16.03 13.41
C ARG A 106 13.57 16.53 14.67
#